data_AF-A0A4Q3AQ30-F1
#
_entry.id   AF-A0A4Q3AQ30-F1
#
_cell.length_a   1.000
_cell.length_b   1.000
_cell.length_c   1.000
_cell.angle_alpha   90.00
_cell.angle_beta   90.00
_cell.angle_gamma   90.00
#
_symmetry.space_group_name_H-M   'P 1'
#
loop_
_entity.id
_entity.type
_entity.pdbx_description
1 polymer ?
#
loop_
_entity_poly.entity_id
_entity_poly.type
_entity_poly.pdbx_seq_one_letter_code
_entity_poly.pdbx_strand_id
1 'polypeptide(L)'
;MKKVCRWKESSIGAPPYPYVFHAELVYSDRLFEEHLAKVRDWCRDQFGGAHYGKSGGWHRRHESFYFSDPVQAFAFKVRWL
;
A
#
# COMPACT_ATOMS: atom_id res chain seq x y z
N MET A 1 14.80 -10.19 11.96
CA MET A 1 13.97 -8.99 12.20
C MET A 1 12.59 -9.43 12.65
N LYS A 2 12.00 -8.78 13.67
CA LYS A 2 10.59 -9.01 14.04
C LYS A 2 9.70 -8.47 12.91
N LYS A 3 8.66 -9.23 12.50
CA LYS A 3 7.67 -8.73 11.54
C LYS A 3 6.84 -7.64 12.21
N VAL A 4 6.81 -6.45 11.62
CA VAL A 4 6.09 -5.28 12.15
C VAL A 4 4.59 -5.35 11.81
N CYS A 5 4.28 -5.83 10.62
CA CYS A 5 2.92 -6.03 10.13
C CYS A 5 2.80 -7.31 9.30
N ARG A 6 1.56 -7.68 9.00
CA ARG A 6 1.18 -8.68 8.00
C ARG A 6 0.42 -7.98 6.89
N TRP A 7 0.80 -8.23 5.64
CA TRP A 7 0.06 -7.73 4.49
C TRP A 7 -1.02 -8.70 4.04
N LYS A 8 -2.16 -8.15 3.62
CA LYS A 8 -3.24 -8.89 2.97
C LYS A 8 -3.73 -8.13 1.74
N GLU A 9 -3.96 -8.86 0.66
CA GLU A 9 -4.69 -8.34 -0.50
C GLU A 9 -6.19 -8.38 -0.17
N SER A 10 -6.87 -7.25 -0.35
CA SER A 10 -8.32 -7.16 -0.16
C SER A 10 -9.04 -7.47 -1.46
N SER A 11 -10.08 -8.30 -1.37
CA SER A 11 -10.97 -8.64 -2.48
C SER A 11 -12.01 -7.58 -2.79
N ILE A 12 -12.09 -6.49 -2.00
CA ILE A 12 -13.12 -5.43 -2.10
C ILE A 12 -12.62 -4.26 -2.95
N GLY A 13 -11.67 -4.49 -3.88
CA GLY A 13 -11.26 -3.48 -4.82
C GLY A 13 -12.45 -2.92 -5.60
N ALA A 14 -12.63 -1.61 -5.59
CA ALA A 14 -13.71 -0.93 -6.31
C ALA A 14 -13.12 0.21 -7.15
N PRO A 15 -13.71 0.55 -8.31
CA PRO A 15 -13.24 1.67 -9.11
C PRO A 15 -13.10 2.96 -8.29
N PRO A 16 -12.01 3.75 -8.49
CA PRO A 16 -10.95 3.54 -9.48
C PRO A 16 -9.79 2.64 -9.00
N TYR A 17 -9.85 2.03 -7.82
CA TYR A 17 -8.76 1.26 -7.21
C TYR A 17 -9.15 -0.22 -6.98
N PRO A 18 -9.08 -1.07 -8.04
CA PRO A 18 -9.40 -2.49 -7.92
C PRO A 18 -8.35 -3.30 -7.14
N TYR A 19 -7.16 -2.76 -6.88
CA TYR A 19 -6.11 -3.45 -6.15
C TYR A 19 -5.83 -2.77 -4.82
N VAL A 20 -6.09 -3.46 -3.71
CA VAL A 20 -5.98 -2.90 -2.36
C VAL A 20 -5.17 -3.83 -1.47
N PHE A 21 -4.15 -3.29 -0.80
CA PHE A 21 -3.30 -4.01 0.13
C PHE A 21 -3.42 -3.38 1.51
N HIS A 22 -3.83 -4.18 2.49
CA HIS A 22 -4.01 -3.75 3.87
C HIS A 22 -2.89 -4.30 4.75
N ALA A 23 -2.29 -3.44 5.57
CA ALA A 23 -1.32 -3.83 6.59
C ALA A 23 -2.04 -4.04 7.92
N GLU A 24 -1.91 -5.23 8.49
CA GLU A 24 -2.38 -5.55 9.84
C GLU A 24 -1.21 -5.41 10.82
N LEU A 25 -1.39 -4.59 11.85
CA LEU A 25 -0.44 -4.46 12.95
C LEU A 25 -0.20 -5.82 13.63
N VAL A 26 1.07 -6.17 13.86
CA VAL A 26 1.46 -7.39 14.57
C VAL A 26 2.18 -7.12 15.89
N TYR A 27 2.90 -6.00 16.01
CA TYR A 27 3.86 -5.84 17.13
C TYR A 27 3.75 -4.53 17.91
N SER A 28 3.98 -3.38 17.27
CA SER A 28 4.06 -2.08 17.96
C SER A 28 3.56 -0.97 17.06
N ASP A 29 2.64 -0.13 17.56
CA ASP A 29 2.05 0.99 16.82
C ASP A 29 3.11 1.95 16.27
N ARG A 30 4.11 2.31 17.09
CA ARG A 30 5.17 3.24 16.65
C ARG A 30 5.97 2.67 15.48
N LEU A 31 6.42 1.42 15.61
CA LEU A 31 7.18 0.75 14.54
C LEU A 31 6.30 0.53 13.30
N PHE A 32 5.00 0.35 13.49
CA PHE A 32 4.03 0.19 12.42
C PHE A 32 3.84 1.48 11.63
N GLU A 33 3.67 2.63 12.30
CA GLU A 33 3.61 3.92 11.62
C GLU A 33 4.92 4.26 10.89
N GLU A 34 6.07 4.00 11.51
CA GLU A 34 7.38 4.14 10.84
C GLU A 34 7.48 3.24 9.61
N HIS A 35 6.93 2.03 9.66
CA HIS A 35 6.89 1.10 8.54
C HIS A 35 5.95 1.60 7.43
N LEU A 36 4.74 2.04 7.76
CA LEU A 36 3.79 2.61 6.80
C LEU A 36 4.34 3.89 6.13
N ALA A 37 5.11 4.70 6.86
CA ALA A 37 5.82 5.85 6.30
C ALA A 37 6.85 5.43 5.25
N LYS A 38 7.68 4.42 5.55
CA LYS A 38 8.66 3.86 4.59
C LYS A 38 8.00 3.30 3.34
N VAL A 39 6.87 2.62 3.49
CA VAL A 39 6.11 2.07 2.36
C VAL A 39 5.53 3.19 1.49
N ARG A 40 4.97 4.24 2.12
CA ARG A 40 4.49 5.44 1.41
C ARG A 40 5.60 6.12 0.64
N ASP A 41 6.76 6.31 1.27
CA ASP A 41 7.89 6.98 0.64
C ASP A 41 8.40 6.16 -0.54
N TRP A 42 8.47 4.83 -0.42
CA TRP A 42 8.78 3.94 -1.54
C TRP A 42 7.78 4.05 -2.69
N CYS A 43 6.47 4.05 -2.43
CA CYS A 43 5.47 4.25 -3.48
C CYS A 43 5.64 5.60 -4.18
N ARG A 44 5.98 6.66 -3.43
CA ARG A 44 6.24 7.99 -3.99
C ARG A 44 7.46 7.98 -4.92
N ASP A 45 8.52 7.29 -4.52
CA ASP A 45 9.77 7.23 -5.29
C ASP A 45 9.61 6.37 -6.57
N GLN A 46 8.77 5.32 -6.53
CA GLN A 46 8.57 4.44 -7.68
C GLN A 46 7.51 4.94 -8.67
N PHE A 47 6.41 5.51 -8.16
CA PHE A 47 5.22 5.78 -8.97
C PHE A 47 4.86 7.28 -9.02
N GLY A 48 5.66 8.13 -8.39
CA GLY A 48 5.37 9.56 -8.24
C GLY A 48 4.37 9.85 -7.12
N GLY A 49 3.84 11.08 -7.09
CA GLY A 49 2.93 11.53 -6.03
C GLY A 49 1.65 10.71 -5.92
N ALA A 50 1.05 10.68 -4.74
CA ALA A 50 -0.27 10.05 -4.56
C ALA A 50 -1.33 10.81 -5.38
N HIS A 51 -2.12 10.08 -6.16
CA HIS A 51 -3.11 10.63 -7.06
C HIS A 51 -4.49 10.11 -6.67
N TYR A 52 -5.25 10.92 -5.93
CA TYR A 52 -6.61 10.59 -5.53
C TYR A 52 -7.59 10.78 -6.71
N GLY A 53 -8.43 9.77 -6.95
CA GLY A 53 -9.50 9.82 -7.95
C GLY A 53 -9.05 9.81 -9.42
N LYS A 54 -7.78 9.50 -9.71
CA LYS A 54 -7.25 9.43 -11.09
C LYS A 54 -6.90 8.01 -11.49
N SER A 55 -7.19 7.66 -12.75
CA SER A 55 -6.69 6.43 -13.38
C SER A 55 -5.16 6.49 -13.53
N GLY A 56 -4.49 5.35 -13.30
CA GLY A 56 -3.03 5.25 -13.34
C GLY A 56 -2.30 5.69 -12.05
N GLY A 57 -3.04 6.06 -11.01
CA GLY A 57 -2.50 6.50 -9.72
C GLY A 57 -2.54 5.45 -8.62
N TRP A 58 -1.82 5.76 -7.52
CA TRP A 58 -1.93 5.10 -6.23
C TRP A 58 -2.40 6.10 -5.16
N HIS A 59 -3.01 5.59 -4.09
CA HIS A 59 -3.29 6.38 -2.90
C HIS A 59 -3.12 5.54 -1.62
N ARG A 60 -2.88 6.22 -0.51
CA ARG A 60 -2.93 5.60 0.84
C ARG A 60 -4.17 6.10 1.55
N ARG A 61 -4.83 5.23 2.32
CA ARG A 61 -5.84 5.62 3.32
C ARG A 61 -5.71 4.68 4.52
N HIS A 62 -5.50 5.25 5.71
CA HIS A 62 -5.19 4.51 6.93
C HIS A 62 -4.01 3.53 6.71
N GLU A 63 -4.20 2.24 7.01
CA GLU A 63 -3.21 1.16 6.86
C GLU A 63 -3.28 0.49 5.47
N SER A 64 -4.05 1.06 4.54
CA SER A 64 -4.30 0.49 3.22
C SER A 64 -3.65 1.31 2.11
N PHE A 65 -3.10 0.59 1.13
CA PHE A 65 -2.55 1.12 -0.11
C PHE A 65 -3.39 0.64 -1.28
N TYR A 66 -3.76 1.58 -2.15
CA TYR A 66 -4.73 1.40 -3.21
C TYR A 66 -4.08 1.74 -4.53
N PHE A 67 -4.27 0.89 -5.53
CA PHE A 67 -3.69 1.02 -6.86
C PHE A 67 -4.76 0.90 -7.92
N SER A 68 -4.74 1.83 -8.86
CA SER A 68 -5.60 1.80 -10.05
C SER A 68 -4.92 1.13 -11.24
N ASP A 69 -3.58 1.03 -11.19
CA ASP A 69 -2.73 0.42 -12.21
C ASP A 69 -2.29 -1.00 -11.76
N PRO A 70 -2.58 -2.06 -12.55
CA PRO A 70 -2.16 -3.42 -12.24
C PRO A 70 -0.64 -3.58 -12.15
N VAL A 71 0.15 -2.81 -12.91
CA VAL A 71 1.61 -2.92 -12.90
C VAL A 71 2.18 -2.40 -11.58
N GLN A 72 1.66 -1.28 -11.08
CA GLN A 72 2.04 -0.73 -9.77
C GLN A 72 1.61 -1.67 -8.63
N ALA A 73 0.39 -2.21 -8.72
CA ALA A 73 -0.12 -3.18 -7.76
C ALA A 73 0.74 -4.45 -7.69
N PHE A 74 1.15 -4.97 -8.85
CA PHE A 74 2.03 -6.13 -8.92
C PHE A 74 3.41 -5.84 -8.33
N ALA A 75 4.00 -4.69 -8.64
CA ALA A 75 5.28 -4.27 -8.07
C ALA A 75 5.21 -4.13 -6.54
N PHE A 76 4.11 -3.59 -6.01
CA PHE A 76 3.86 -3.54 -4.57
C PHE A 76 3.78 -4.96 -3.97
N LYS A 77 2.99 -5.84 -4.59
CA LYS A 77 2.79 -7.23 -4.14
C LYS A 77 4.11 -7.98 -4.02
N VAL A 78 4.95 -7.96 -5.07
CA VAL A 78 6.25 -8.67 -5.07
C VAL A 78 7.18 -8.17 -3.97
N ARG A 79 7.10 -6.90 -3.58
CA ARG A 79 8.00 -6.33 -2.58
C ARG A 79 7.56 -6.58 -1.14
N TRP A 80 6.26 -6.55 -0.87
CA TRP A 80 5.75 -6.47 0.50
C TRP A 80 4.90 -7.67 0.94
N LEU A 81 4.32 -8.44 0.02
CA LEU A 81 3.55 -9.66 0.32
C LEU A 81 4.47 -10.89 0.20
#